data_AF-A0A973YUS8-F1
#
_entry.id   AF-A0A973YUS8-F1
#
_cell.length_a   1.000
_cell.length_b   1.000
_cell.length_c   1.000
_cell.angle_alpha   90.00
_cell.angle_beta   90.00
_cell.angle_gamma   90.00
#
_symmetry.space_group_name_H-M   'P 1'
#
loop_
_entity.id
_entity.type
_entity.pdbx_description
1 polymer ?
#
loop_
_entity_poly.entity_id
_entity_poly.type
_entity_poly.pdbx_seq_one_letter_code
_entity_poly.pdbx_strand_id
1 'polypeptide(L)'
;MTRTLRRLAALLLLSLPFAPAMAQVDAEVVGGQAAALPIAVVPFAGSTGENGIGEIIAADLARSGSFRVAPDRDLVERQTRA
;
A
#
# COMPACT_ATOMS: atom_id res chain seq x y z
N MET A 1 -37.71 7.84 -49.20
CA MET A 1 -37.73 7.42 -47.76
C MET A 1 -36.76 6.28 -47.44
N THR A 2 -36.43 5.38 -48.36
CA THR A 2 -35.50 4.25 -48.10
C THR A 2 -34.03 4.66 -47.98
N ARG A 3 -33.56 5.66 -48.74
CA ARG A 3 -32.17 6.18 -48.67
C ARG A 3 -31.85 6.89 -47.35
N THR A 4 -32.80 7.63 -46.79
CA THR A 4 -32.64 8.31 -45.50
C THR A 4 -32.61 7.30 -44.36
N LEU A 5 -33.46 6.28 -44.41
CA LEU A 5 -33.49 5.18 -43.44
C LEU A 5 -32.15 4.42 -43.41
N ARG A 6 -31.57 4.16 -44.58
CA ARG A 6 -30.29 3.46 -44.72
C ARG A 6 -29.11 4.28 -44.17
N ARG A 7 -29.15 5.62 -44.27
CA ARG A 7 -28.17 6.54 -43.68
C ARG A 7 -28.27 6.58 -42.16
N LEU A 8 -29.48 6.64 -41.62
CA LEU A 8 -29.74 6.57 -40.18
C LEU A 8 -29.25 5.24 -39.58
N ALA A 9 -29.52 4.12 -40.26
CA ALA A 9 -29.02 2.81 -39.85
C ALA A 9 -27.48 2.73 -39.85
N ALA A 10 -26.82 3.31 -40.87
CA ALA A 10 -25.37 3.35 -40.95
C ALA A 10 -24.75 4.23 -39.83
N LEU A 11 -25.37 5.37 -39.52
CA LEU A 11 -24.93 6.24 -38.42
C LEU A 11 -25.08 5.55 -37.06
N LEU A 12 -26.17 4.81 -36.85
CA LEU A 12 -26.39 4.02 -35.64
C LEU A 12 -25.31 2.94 -35.48
N LEU A 13 -25.02 2.19 -36.55
CA LEU A 13 -23.96 1.18 -36.56
C LEU A 13 -22.57 1.77 -36.28
N LEU A 14 -22.28 2.98 -36.78
CA LEU A 14 -21.00 3.66 -36.56
C LEU A 14 -20.82 4.12 -35.11
N SER A 15 -21.91 4.29 -34.35
CA SER A 15 -21.86 4.74 -32.96
C SER A 15 -21.57 3.63 -31.94
N LEU A 16 -21.68 2.36 -32.36
CA LEU A 16 -21.52 1.18 -31.50
C LEU A 16 -20.17 1.09 -30.72
N PRO A 17 -18.99 1.41 -31.28
CA PRO A 17 -17.72 1.33 -30.56
C PRO A 17 -17.50 2.47 -29.55
N PHE A 18 -18.38 3.48 -29.53
CA PHE A 18 -18.31 4.60 -28.57
C PHE A 18 -19.09 4.33 -27.28
N ALA A 19 -19.63 3.12 -27.11
CA ALA A 19 -20.29 2.72 -25.87
C ALA A 19 -19.25 2.67 -24.73
N PRO A 20 -19.55 3.27 -23.55
CA PRO A 20 -18.65 3.22 -22.41
C PRO A 20 -18.48 1.78 -21.93
N ALA A 21 -17.24 1.28 -21.90
CA ALA A 21 -16.93 0.00 -21.27
C ALA A 21 -16.96 0.19 -19.74
N MET A 22 -18.02 -0.29 -19.09
CA MET A 22 -18.10 -0.31 -17.64
C MET A 22 -17.27 -1.48 -17.11
N ALA A 23 -16.00 -1.20 -16.79
CA ALA A 23 -15.17 -2.14 -16.04
C ALA A 23 -15.46 -1.93 -14.54
N GLN A 24 -16.24 -2.82 -13.93
CA GLN A 24 -16.40 -2.87 -12.48
C GLN A 24 -15.26 -3.70 -11.91
N VAL A 25 -14.32 -3.04 -11.23
CA VAL A 25 -13.21 -3.72 -10.53
C VAL A 25 -13.65 -3.92 -9.08
N ASP A 26 -14.23 -5.08 -8.80
CA ASP A 26 -14.50 -5.53 -7.43
C ASP A 26 -13.24 -6.20 -6.85
N ALA A 27 -12.26 -5.37 -6.47
CA ALA A 27 -11.09 -5.85 -5.75
C ALA A 27 -11.41 -5.90 -4.25
N GLU A 28 -11.93 -7.04 -3.78
CA GLU A 28 -12.01 -7.32 -2.35
C GLU A 28 -10.60 -7.63 -1.83
N VAL A 29 -10.07 -6.77 -0.96
CA VAL A 29 -8.78 -7.00 -0.30
C VAL A 29 -8.99 -8.02 0.83
N VAL A 30 -9.01 -9.30 0.48
CA VAL A 30 -8.99 -10.39 1.48
C VAL A 30 -7.54 -10.62 1.92
N GLY A 31 -7.23 -10.35 3.19
CA GLY A 31 -5.95 -10.74 3.78
C GLY A 31 -4.83 -9.68 3.76
N GLY A 32 -5.16 -8.39 3.68
CA GLY A 32 -4.23 -7.39 4.20
C GLY A 32 -4.13 -7.58 5.72
N GLN A 33 -2.92 -7.68 6.28
CA GLN A 33 -2.74 -7.56 7.73
C GLN A 33 -3.41 -6.24 8.14
N ALA A 34 -4.61 -6.31 8.75
CA ALA A 34 -5.47 -5.15 8.97
C ALA A 34 -4.79 -4.06 9.82
N ALA A 35 -3.70 -4.43 10.49
CA ALA A 35 -2.75 -3.51 11.11
C ALA A 35 -1.32 -4.05 10.96
N ALA A 36 -0.36 -3.14 10.90
CA ALA A 36 1.07 -3.46 10.94
C ALA A 36 1.45 -4.23 12.22
N LEU A 37 2.27 -5.27 12.07
CA LEU A 37 2.68 -6.17 13.15
C LEU A 37 3.53 -5.43 14.20
N PRO A 38 3.21 -5.50 15.50
CA PRO A 38 4.02 -4.87 16.53
C PRO A 38 5.42 -5.50 16.63
N ILE A 39 6.46 -4.67 16.69
CA ILE A 39 7.84 -5.12 16.88
C ILE A 39 8.62 -4.11 17.74
N ALA A 40 9.48 -4.62 18.62
CA ALA A 40 10.41 -3.82 19.39
C ALA A 40 11.78 -3.82 18.71
N VAL A 41 12.39 -2.65 18.55
CA VAL A 41 13.80 -2.51 18.14
C VAL A 41 14.57 -2.02 19.34
N VAL A 42 15.38 -2.89 19.94
CA VAL A 42 16.18 -2.54 21.11
C VAL A 42 17.44 -1.76 20.69
N PRO A 43 17.96 -0.85 21.54
CA PRO A 43 19.23 -0.18 21.29
C PRO A 43 20.38 -1.17 21.12
N PHE A 44 21.23 -0.95 20.13
CA PHE A 44 22.39 -1.79 19.84
C PHE A 44 23.59 -1.31 20.68
N ALA A 45 24.28 -2.24 21.34
CA ALA A 45 25.50 -1.93 22.09
C ALA A 45 26.58 -1.33 21.17
N GLY A 46 27.27 -0.29 21.63
CA GLY A 46 28.36 0.35 20.87
C GLY A 46 27.91 1.22 19.69
N SER A 47 26.62 1.46 19.52
CA SER A 47 26.08 2.41 18.55
C SER A 47 26.45 3.85 18.93
N THR A 48 27.63 4.31 18.50
CA THR A 48 28.12 5.69 18.70
C THR A 48 28.10 6.45 17.37
N GLY A 49 27.02 7.18 17.09
CA GLY A 49 26.86 8.00 15.89
C GLY A 49 25.55 8.77 15.93
N GLU A 50 25.38 9.77 15.06
CA GLU A 50 24.16 10.61 15.00
C GLU A 50 22.90 9.80 14.70
N ASN A 51 23.00 8.74 13.88
CA ASN A 51 21.91 7.79 13.63
C ASN A 51 22.37 6.41 14.09
N GLY A 52 21.83 5.93 15.21
CA GLY A 52 22.16 4.61 15.72
C GLY A 52 21.64 3.49 14.82
N ILE A 53 22.29 2.32 14.83
CA ILE A 53 21.85 1.15 14.03
C ILE A 53 20.37 0.81 14.28
N GLY A 54 19.94 0.90 15.54
CA GLY A 54 18.54 0.68 15.93
C GLY A 54 17.57 1.68 15.29
N GLU A 55 17.99 2.93 15.09
CA GLU A 55 17.14 3.96 14.47
C GLU A 55 16.96 3.72 12.97
N ILE A 56 18.02 3.28 12.28
CA ILE A 56 17.97 2.88 10.86
C ILE A 56 16.99 1.69 10.70
N ILE A 57 17.13 0.66 11.53
CA ILE A 57 16.25 -0.51 11.50
C ILE A 57 14.80 -0.12 11.78
N ALA A 58 14.56 0.74 12.79
CA ALA A 58 13.22 1.22 13.10
C ALA A 58 12.59 2.00 11.93
N ALA A 59 13.38 2.87 11.28
CA ALA A 59 12.92 3.63 10.12
C ALA A 59 12.55 2.75 8.93
N ASP A 60 13.36 1.72 8.63
CA ASP A 60 13.11 0.81 7.52
C ASP A 60 11.90 -0.09 7.78
N LEU A 61 11.74 -0.59 9.01
CA LEU A 61 10.57 -1.37 9.41
C LEU A 61 9.29 -0.54 9.31
N ALA A 62 9.31 0.72 9.76
CA ALA A 62 8.17 1.63 9.65
C ALA A 62 7.82 1.93 8.17
N ARG A 63 8.83 2.11 7.32
CA ARG A 63 8.65 2.37 5.88
C ARG A 63 8.05 1.18 5.13
N SER A 64 8.29 -0.04 5.58
CA SER A 64 7.75 -1.26 4.96
C SER A 64 6.22 -1.39 5.05
N GLY A 65 5.58 -0.65 5.96
CA GLY A 65 4.14 -0.77 6.25
C GLY A 65 3.71 -2.09 6.91
N SER A 66 4.62 -3.06 7.02
CA SER A 66 4.35 -4.37 7.61
C SER A 66 4.47 -4.37 9.13
N PHE A 67 5.20 -3.40 9.69
CA PHE A 67 5.52 -3.33 11.11
C PHE A 67 5.16 -2.00 11.77
N ARG A 68 4.80 -2.06 13.05
CA ARG A 68 4.66 -0.91 13.94
C ARG A 68 5.73 -1.00 15.01
N VAL A 69 6.71 -0.10 14.96
CA VAL A 69 7.78 -0.05 15.95
C VAL A 69 7.21 0.44 17.29
N ALA A 70 7.41 -0.34 18.34
CA ALA A 70 7.05 0.05 19.70
C ALA A 70 7.90 1.25 20.14
N PRO A 71 7.32 2.27 20.80
CA PRO A 71 8.09 3.39 21.30
C PRO A 71 9.02 2.91 22.41
N ASP A 72 10.16 3.57 22.53
CA ASP A 72 11.24 3.24 23.45
C ASP A 72 10.77 3.05 24.92
N ARG A 73 9.75 3.81 25.34
CA ARG A 73 9.17 3.73 26.68
C ARG A 73 8.46 2.40 26.99
N ASP A 74 8.07 1.66 25.96
CA ASP A 74 7.34 0.39 26.06
C ASP A 74 8.28 -0.82 26.04
N LEU A 75 9.60 -0.59 25.93
CA LEU A 75 10.61 -1.65 26.00
C LEU A 75 10.76 -2.16 27.43
N VAL A 76 10.39 -3.43 27.65
CA VAL A 76 10.51 -4.11 28.95
C VAL A 76 11.97 -4.32 29.33
N GLU A 77 12.83 -4.63 28.36
CA GLU A 77 14.26 -4.89 28.56
C GLU A 77 15.05 -4.06 27.54
N ARG A 78 16.08 -3.35 28.04
CA ARG A 78 17.07 -2.68 27.20
C ARG A 78 18.38 -3.42 27.38
N GLN A 79 18.96 -3.92 26.29
CA GLN A 79 20.32 -4.47 26.29
C GLN A 79 21.28 -3.38 26.79
N THR A 80 21.60 -3.42 28.09
CA THR A 80 22.40 -2.37 28.77
C THR A 80 23.84 -2.83 29.03
N ARG A 81 24.23 -4.02 28.57
CA ARG A 81 25.60 -4.52 28.79
C ARG A 81 26.03 -5.57 27.77
N ALA A 82 27.21 -5.37 27.20
CA ALA A 82 28.06 -6.42 26.65
C ALA A 82 29.02 -6.91 27.74
#